data_AF-A0A7V9GL22-F1
#
_entry.id   AF-A0A7V9GL22-F1
#
_cell.length_a   1.000
_cell.length_b   1.000
_cell.length_c   1.000
_cell.angle_alpha   90.00
_cell.angle_beta   90.00
_cell.angle_gamma   90.00
#
_symmetry.space_group_name_H-M   'P 1'
#
loop_
_entity.id
_entity.type
_entity.pdbx_description
1 polymer ?
#
loop_
_entity_poly.entity_id
_entity_poly.type
_entity_poly.pdbx_seq_one_letter_code
_entity_poly.pdbx_strand_id
1 'polypeptide(L)' 'MYFEFEKDGEWKSITGGTTVGHKRLLNFEPVKAQKIRLRIESSRLKPHIAETGIYKLPELK' A
#
# COMPACT_ATOMS: atom_id res chain seq x y z
N MET A 1 -3.02 8.24 2.53
CA MET A 1 -2.11 7.09 2.69
C MET A 1 -1.55 6.68 1.35
N TYR A 2 -0.29 6.29 1.30
CA TYR A 2 0.39 5.85 0.09
C TYR A 2 1.16 4.57 0.35
N PHE A 3 1.19 3.70 -0.64
CA PHE A 3 2.06 2.54 -0.67
C PHE A 3 3.19 2.82 -1.64
N GLU A 4 4.41 2.54 -1.20
CA GLU A 4 5.63 2.67 -1.98
C GLU A 4 6.39 1.34 -1.96
N PHE A 5 7.17 1.07 -3.01
CA PHE A 5 8.11 -0.04 -3.05
C PHE A 5 9.52 0.49 -3.25
N GLU A 6 10.49 -0.26 -2.72
CA GLU A 6 11.89 0.04 -2.97
C GLU A 6 12.35 -0.62 -4.28
N LYS A 7 12.97 0.18 -5.13
CA LYS A 7 13.61 -0.23 -6.37
C LYS A 7 14.94 0.50 -6.50
N ASP A 8 16.03 -0.25 -6.52
CA ASP A 8 17.39 0.25 -6.72
C ASP A 8 17.83 1.29 -5.68
N GLY A 9 17.41 1.13 -4.42
CA GLY A 9 17.67 2.05 -3.32
C GLY A 9 16.70 3.23 -3.23
N GLU A 10 15.83 3.40 -4.23
CA GLU A 10 14.85 4.48 -4.29
C GLU A 10 13.45 3.98 -3.99
N TRP A 11 12.65 4.84 -3.36
CA TRP A 11 11.26 4.54 -3.07
C TRP A 11 10.35 5.10 -4.15
N LYS A 12 9.54 4.22 -4.75
CA LYS A 12 8.62 4.55 -5.84
C LYS A 12 7.18 4.28 -5.41
N SER A 13 6.28 5.18 -5.77
CA SER A 13 4.85 5.08 -5.45
C SER A 13 4.19 3.93 -6.22
N ILE A 14 3.42 3.11 -5.51
CA ILE A 14 2.57 2.04 -6.09
C ILE A 14 1.16 2.57 -6.29
N THR A 15 0.54 3.02 -5.19
CA THR A 15 -0.85 3.45 -5.15
C THR A 15 -1.10 4.31 -3.92
N GLY A 16 -2.21 5.05 -3.92
CA GLY A 16 -2.60 5.92 -2.82
C GLY A 16 -4.10 5.94 -2.60
N GLY A 17 -4.51 6.40 -1.42
CA GLY A 17 -5.90 6.59 -1.06
C GLY A 17 -6.03 7.55 0.10
N THR A 18 -7.21 8.15 0.26
CA THR A 18 -7.46 9.13 1.33
C THR A 18 -7.79 8.43 2.64
N THR A 19 -8.86 7.64 2.65
CA THR A 19 -9.43 7.03 3.86
C THR A 19 -9.26 5.51 3.88
N VAL A 20 -8.78 4.95 5.00
CA VAL A 20 -8.74 3.50 5.25
C VAL A 20 -10.11 2.99 5.71
N GLY A 21 -10.70 3.62 6.75
CA GLY A 21 -11.95 3.16 7.36
C GLY A 21 -11.78 1.81 8.06
N HIS A 22 -12.82 0.96 8.02
CA HIS A 22 -12.78 -0.38 8.59
C HIS A 22 -11.86 -1.33 7.81
N LYS A 23 -11.92 -1.30 6.47
CA LYS A 23 -11.08 -2.10 5.58
C LYS A 23 -10.90 -1.38 4.25
N ARG A 24 -9.68 -1.42 3.72
CA ARG A 24 -9.37 -0.89 2.40
C ARG A 24 -8.57 -1.89 1.59
N LEU A 25 -9.05 -2.20 0.38
CA LEU A 25 -8.33 -2.96 -0.63
C LEU A 25 -8.03 -2.00 -1.77
N LEU A 26 -6.76 -1.91 -2.17
CA LEU A 26 -6.31 -1.12 -3.31
C LEU A 26 -5.79 -2.07 -4.36
N ASN A 27 -6.38 -2.01 -5.55
CA ASN A 27 -5.88 -2.73 -6.71
C ASN A 27 -4.94 -1.80 -7.51
N PHE A 28 -3.86 -2.37 -8.05
CA PHE A 28 -2.82 -1.66 -8.76
C PHE A 28 -2.06 -2.63 -9.68
N GLU A 29 -1.29 -2.08 -10.62
CA GLU A 29 -0.48 -2.89 -11.54
C GLU A 29 0.58 -3.70 -10.76
N PRO A 30 0.71 -5.02 -11.02
CA PRO A 30 1.63 -5.87 -10.27
C PRO A 30 3.08 -5.36 -10.32
N VAL A 31 3.68 -5.16 -9.15
CA VAL A 31 5.10 -4.80 -9.00
C VAL A 31 5.88 -5.92 -8.34
N LYS A 32 7.14 -6.12 -8.78
CA LYS A 32 8.10 -6.96 -8.06
C LYS A 32 8.84 -6.09 -7.05
N ALA A 33 8.74 -6.42 -5.77
CA ALA A 33 9.34 -5.67 -4.69
C ALA A 33 9.83 -6.59 -3.57
N GLN A 34 10.91 -6.21 -2.90
CA GLN A 34 11.39 -6.87 -1.68
C GLN A 34 11.02 -6.09 -0.42
N LYS A 35 10.84 -4.77 -0.54
CA LYS A 35 10.43 -3.89 0.55
C LYS A 35 9.25 -3.06 0.12
N ILE A 36 8.30 -2.92 1.03
CA ILE A 36 7.09 -2.14 0.87
C ILE A 36 6.98 -1.20 2.05
N ARG A 37 6.50 0.02 1.78
CA ARG A 37 6.30 1.03 2.78
C ARG A 37 4.88 1.59 2.70
N LEU A 38 4.20 1.61 3.84
CA LEU A 38 2.94 2.32 4.03
C LEU A 38 3.24 3.69 4.64
N ARG A 39 2.86 4.77 3.96
CA ARG A 39 3.00 6.15 4.42
C ARG A 39 1.64 6.74 4.76
N ILE A 40 1.43 7.11 6.02
CA ILE A 40 0.26 7.85 6.48
C ILE A 40 0.64 9.33 6.55
N GLU A 41 0.28 10.09 5.53
CA GLU A 41 0.64 11.52 5.45
C GLU A 41 -0.22 12.41 6.35
N SER A 42 -1.48 12.03 6.55
CA SER A 42 -2.41 12.77 7.39
C SER A 42 -3.40 11.84 8.08
N SER A 43 -3.77 12.22 9.30
CA SER A 43 -4.79 11.55 10.09
C SER A 43 -5.41 12.58 11.05
N ARG A 44 -6.71 12.41 11.36
CA ARG A 44 -7.40 13.30 12.30
C ARG A 44 -6.86 13.15 13.74
N LEU A 45 -6.41 11.94 14.09
CA LEU A 45 -5.83 11.56 15.38
C LEU A 45 -4.66 10.60 15.13
N LYS A 46 -4.09 10.00 16.19
CA LYS A 46 -3.05 8.96 16.04
C LYS A 46 -3.61 7.77 15.23
N PRO A 47 -2.98 7.38 14.12
CA PRO A 47 -3.47 6.26 13.32
C PRO A 47 -3.14 4.94 14.03
N HIS A 48 -4.14 4.05 14.11
CA HIS A 48 -3.97 2.67 14.59
C HIS A 48 -4.28 1.73 13.43
N ILE A 49 -3.25 1.02 12.95
CA ILE A 49 -3.39 0.04 11.87
C ILE A 49 -3.39 -1.35 12.50
N ALA A 50 -4.51 -2.06 12.38
CA ALA A 50 -4.65 -3.41 12.94
C ALA A 50 -3.94 -4.47 12.08
N GLU A 51 -4.03 -4.34 10.75
CA GLU A 51 -3.48 -5.32 9.82
C GLU A 51 -3.12 -4.65 8.48
N THR A 52 -2.09 -5.18 7.82
CA THR A 52 -1.73 -4.87 6.44
C THR A 52 -1.41 -6.17 5.70
N GLY A 53 -1.92 -6.34 4.48
CA GLY A 53 -1.67 -7.53 3.67
C GLY A 53 -1.38 -7.18 2.22
N ILE A 54 -0.56 -8.00 1.57
CA ILE A 54 -0.22 -7.90 0.14
C ILE A 54 -0.65 -9.20 -0.50
N TYR A 55 -1.40 -9.10 -1.59
CA TYR A 55 -2.02 -10.24 -2.25
C TYR A 55 -1.70 -10.22 -3.74
N LYS A 56 -1.43 -11.40 -4.30
CA LYS A 56 -1.36 -11.58 -5.76
C LYS A 56 -2.72 -12.09 -6.22
N LEU A 57 -3.41 -11.32 -7.06
CA LEU A 57 -4.64 -11.79 -7.70
C LEU A 57 -4.34 -12.95 -8.65
N PRO A 58 -5.27 -13.91 -8.80
CA PRO A 58 -5.11 -14.99 -9.77
C PRO A 58 -5.12 -14.43 -11.19
N GLU A 59 -4.36 -15.08 -12.09
CA GLU A 59 -4.44 -14.79 -13.52
C GLU A 59 -5.79 -15.33 -14.04
N LEU A 60 -6.63 -14.43 -14.58
CA LEU A 60 -7.86 -14.81 -15.26
C LEU A 60 -7.45 -15.46 -16.59
N LYS A 61 -7.70 -16.76 -16.72
CA LYS A 61 -7.52 -17.52 -17.97
C LYS A 61 -8.63 -17.22 -18.96
#